data_AF-A0A962QHJ2-F1
#
_entry.id   AF-A0A962QHJ2-F1
#
_cell.length_a   1.000
_cell.length_b   1.000
_cell.length_c   1.000
_cell.angle_alpha   90.00
_cell.angle_beta   90.00
_cell.angle_gamma   90.00
#
_symmetry.space_group_name_H-M   'P 1'
#
loop_
_entity.id
_entity.type
_entity.pdbx_description
1 polymer ?
#
loop_
_entity_poly.entity_id
_entity_poly.type
_entity_poly.pdbx_seq_one_letter_code
_entity_poly.pdbx_strand_id
1 'polypeptide(L)'
;MAPIPIPAPSKKEPRVLFITPEVYPLCKTGGLGDVSAALPAALRALGLDVRLLIPGYPQVLAGLKPKRKVAEFENLEHFPPCILRAAKLPVNDADSIPVFIIDCPELYSREGGPYQDTAGRDWPDNAARFGLLGKIGAILGSDASPLKWQPHIVHCNDWQSGLTPAYLHFHPHQPPQRKAASVMTIHNLAFQGNFPPETVARLGLPARSFNMHGAEFHGQLSFLKAGLYYADHITTVSPNYAREIQSEPLGFGLQGLL
;
A
#
# COMPACT_ATOMS: atom_id res chain seq x y z
N MET A 1 -25.95 -18.31 10.43
CA MET A 1 -24.57 -18.72 10.08
C MET A 1 -23.80 -18.88 11.37
N ALA A 2 -23.30 -20.07 11.68
CA ALA A 2 -22.41 -20.25 12.82
C ALA A 2 -21.08 -19.52 12.52
N PRO A 3 -20.46 -18.83 13.51
CA PRO A 3 -19.17 -18.20 13.30
C PRO A 3 -18.14 -19.25 12.88
N ILE A 4 -17.40 -18.95 11.82
CA ILE A 4 -16.27 -19.77 11.36
C ILE A 4 -15.28 -19.86 12.53
N PRO A 5 -14.86 -21.06 12.96
CA PRO A 5 -13.91 -21.20 14.05
C PRO A 5 -12.62 -20.47 13.70
N ILE A 6 -12.26 -19.46 14.50
CA ILE A 6 -10.97 -18.79 14.38
C ILE A 6 -9.91 -19.80 14.84
N PRO A 7 -8.98 -20.23 13.98
CA PRO A 7 -7.91 -21.13 14.39
C PRO A 7 -7.14 -20.55 15.56
N ALA A 8 -6.75 -21.39 16.52
CA ALA A 8 -5.89 -20.95 17.62
C ALA A 8 -4.62 -20.28 17.04
N PRO A 9 -4.23 -19.09 17.55
CA PRO A 9 -3.11 -18.35 17.00
C PRO A 9 -1.83 -19.19 17.05
N SER A 10 -1.09 -19.22 15.93
CA SER A 10 0.23 -19.83 15.88
C SER A 10 1.15 -19.11 16.89
N LYS A 11 2.12 -19.82 17.50
CA LYS A 11 3.09 -19.27 18.47
C LYS A 11 3.95 -18.08 17.97
N LYS A 12 3.83 -17.67 16.69
CA LYS A 12 4.48 -16.47 16.15
C LYS A 12 3.43 -15.38 15.93
N GLU A 13 3.64 -14.24 16.58
CA GLU A 13 2.90 -13.00 16.35
C GLU A 13 2.85 -12.68 14.85
N PRO A 14 1.66 -12.52 14.23
CA PRO A 14 1.53 -12.10 12.85
C PRO A 14 2.22 -10.75 12.64
N ARG A 15 3.07 -10.66 11.62
CA ARG A 15 3.77 -9.43 11.22
C ARG A 15 3.06 -8.84 10.02
N VAL A 16 2.64 -7.59 10.12
CA VAL A 16 1.85 -6.92 9.09
C VAL A 16 2.59 -5.66 8.64
N LEU A 17 2.84 -5.54 7.35
CA LEU A 17 3.25 -4.29 6.73
C LEU A 17 2.00 -3.58 6.22
N PHE A 18 1.59 -2.53 6.92
CA PHE A 18 0.42 -1.73 6.57
C PHE A 18 0.86 -0.57 5.66
N ILE A 19 0.47 -0.64 4.40
CA ILE A 19 0.92 0.28 3.34
C ILE A 19 -0.18 1.31 3.12
N THR A 20 0.15 2.58 3.28
CA THR A 20 -0.82 3.66 3.17
C THR A 20 -0.19 4.92 2.58
N PRO A 21 -0.94 5.69 1.79
CA PRO A 21 -0.50 7.00 1.33
C PRO A 21 -0.59 8.08 2.41
N GLU A 22 -1.41 7.92 3.47
CA GLU A 22 -1.64 8.99 4.44
C GLU A 22 -1.86 8.44 5.85
N VAL A 23 -1.49 9.22 6.88
CA VAL A 23 -1.66 8.84 8.28
C VAL A 23 -1.76 10.08 9.19
N TYR A 24 -2.79 10.11 10.04
CA TYR A 24 -2.91 11.14 11.07
C TYR A 24 -1.83 10.96 12.16
N PRO A 25 -1.23 12.05 12.71
CA PRO A 25 -1.43 13.46 12.38
C PRO A 25 -0.45 14.01 11.31
N LEU A 26 0.30 13.15 10.63
CA LEU A 26 1.41 13.58 9.77
C LEU A 26 0.94 14.13 8.42
N CYS A 27 0.06 13.41 7.74
CA CYS A 27 -0.53 13.82 6.49
C CYS A 27 -1.91 13.17 6.37
N LYS A 28 -2.94 13.95 6.07
CA LYS A 28 -4.32 13.47 6.00
C LYS A 28 -5.09 14.32 4.99
N THR A 29 -5.82 13.68 4.09
CA THR A 29 -6.78 14.33 3.19
C THR A 29 -8.21 13.90 3.47
N GLY A 30 -8.42 12.67 3.98
CA GLY A 30 -9.75 12.15 4.29
C GLY A 30 -9.75 11.12 5.42
N GLY A 31 -10.77 10.26 5.46
CA GLY A 31 -10.94 9.26 6.51
C GLY A 31 -9.88 8.15 6.49
N LEU A 32 -9.21 7.91 5.36
CA LEU A 32 -8.14 6.92 5.25
C LEU A 32 -6.98 7.25 6.20
N GLY A 33 -6.64 8.53 6.37
CA GLY A 33 -5.61 8.96 7.32
C GLY A 33 -5.94 8.62 8.78
N ASP A 34 -7.22 8.68 9.17
CA ASP A 34 -7.65 8.28 10.51
C ASP A 34 -7.59 6.76 10.69
N VAL A 35 -8.07 6.00 9.70
CA VAL A 35 -8.00 4.53 9.70
C VAL A 35 -6.54 4.06 9.76
N SER A 36 -5.66 4.71 9.01
CA SER A 36 -4.23 4.40 8.97
C SER A 36 -3.50 4.65 10.28
N ALA A 37 -4.07 5.47 11.18
CA ALA A 37 -3.55 5.64 12.53
C ALA A 37 -4.22 4.65 13.50
N ALA A 38 -5.55 4.55 13.46
CA ALA A 38 -6.34 3.80 14.44
C ALA A 38 -6.24 2.28 14.28
N LEU A 39 -6.35 1.75 13.05
CA LEU A 39 -6.36 0.31 12.81
C LEU A 39 -5.00 -0.34 13.14
N PRO A 40 -3.84 0.19 12.69
CA PRO A 40 -2.55 -0.33 13.09
C PRO A 40 -2.34 -0.30 14.61
N ALA A 41 -2.75 0.78 15.30
CA ALA A 41 -2.69 0.85 16.76
C ALA A 41 -3.53 -0.25 17.43
N ALA A 42 -4.79 -0.44 16.98
CA ALA A 42 -5.69 -1.46 17.50
C ALA A 42 -5.15 -2.88 17.28
N LEU A 43 -4.61 -3.18 16.08
CA LEU A 43 -4.00 -4.48 15.79
C LEU A 43 -2.77 -4.74 16.67
N ARG A 44 -1.95 -3.71 16.97
CA ARG A 44 -0.83 -3.85 17.91
C ARG A 44 -1.31 -4.13 19.33
N ALA A 45 -2.40 -3.51 19.78
CA ALA A 45 -3.01 -3.80 21.08
C ALA A 45 -3.54 -5.25 21.17
N LEU A 46 -3.87 -5.86 20.03
CA LEU A 46 -4.24 -7.29 19.92
C LEU A 46 -3.03 -8.24 19.80
N GLY A 47 -1.79 -7.73 19.89
CA GLY A 47 -0.57 -8.54 19.89
C GLY A 47 0.03 -8.81 18.50
N LEU A 48 -0.40 -8.09 17.45
CA LEU A 48 0.25 -8.18 16.14
C LEU A 48 1.43 -7.20 16.04
N ASP A 49 2.50 -7.59 15.36
CA ASP A 49 3.58 -6.64 15.03
C ASP A 49 3.27 -5.94 13.70
N VAL A 50 2.54 -4.85 13.80
CA VAL A 50 2.19 -3.98 12.66
C VAL A 50 3.21 -2.87 12.51
N ARG A 51 3.66 -2.65 11.27
CA ARG A 51 4.52 -1.53 10.88
C ARG A 51 3.92 -0.80 9.68
N LEU A 52 3.99 0.53 9.69
CA LEU A 52 3.53 1.36 8.59
C LEU A 52 4.58 1.44 7.49
N LEU A 53 4.17 1.51 6.23
CA LEU A 53 4.96 2.00 5.10
C LEU A 53 4.25 3.21 4.49
N ILE A 54 4.93 4.35 4.44
CA ILE A 54 4.38 5.61 3.95
C ILE A 54 5.40 6.41 3.13
N PRO A 55 4.97 7.19 2.12
CA PRO A 55 5.84 8.14 1.44
C PRO A 55 6.42 9.23 2.37
N GLY A 56 7.65 9.65 2.11
CA GLY A 56 8.35 10.69 2.86
C GLY A 56 7.97 12.11 2.46
N TYR A 57 6.71 12.49 2.64
CA TYR A 57 6.28 13.88 2.45
C TYR A 57 6.96 14.83 3.45
N PRO A 58 7.05 16.15 3.16
CA PRO A 58 7.67 17.12 4.05
C PRO A 58 7.13 17.05 5.49
N GLN A 59 5.81 16.90 5.65
CA GLN A 59 5.15 16.82 6.95
C GLN A 59 5.51 15.52 7.70
N VAL A 60 5.61 14.38 6.99
CA VAL A 60 6.04 13.09 7.56
C VAL A 60 7.48 13.16 8.04
N LEU A 61 8.37 13.70 7.20
CA LEU A 61 9.78 13.85 7.53
C LEU A 61 10.00 14.87 8.65
N ALA A 62 9.23 15.94 8.72
CA ALA A 62 9.32 16.93 9.80
C ALA A 62 8.78 16.37 11.13
N GLY A 63 7.64 15.66 11.09
CA GLY A 63 6.90 15.21 12.26
C GLY A 63 7.50 14.00 12.99
N LEU A 64 8.27 13.14 12.31
CA LEU A 64 8.84 11.94 12.91
C LEU A 64 10.32 12.10 13.27
N LYS A 65 10.69 11.93 14.55
CA LYS A 65 12.08 12.00 15.04
C LYS A 65 12.31 11.02 16.21
N PRO A 66 13.51 10.40 16.33
CA PRO A 66 14.59 10.36 15.35
C PRO A 66 14.24 9.45 14.16
N LYS A 67 14.90 9.67 13.01
CA LYS A 67 14.80 8.82 11.82
C LYS A 67 16.14 8.16 11.56
N ARG A 68 16.15 6.84 11.35
CA ARG A 68 17.36 6.07 11.04
C ARG A 68 17.28 5.50 9.63
N LYS A 69 18.34 5.62 8.84
CA LYS A 69 18.47 4.89 7.56
C LYS A 69 18.52 3.40 7.85
N VAL A 70 17.65 2.61 7.21
CA VAL A 70 17.62 1.14 7.36
C VAL A 70 17.86 0.40 6.05
N ALA A 71 17.64 1.05 4.91
CA ALA A 71 18.03 0.56 3.59
C ALA A 71 18.16 1.74 2.62
N GLU A 72 18.74 1.47 1.46
CA GLU A 72 18.95 2.42 0.37
C GLU A 72 18.79 1.68 -0.95
N PHE A 73 18.12 2.31 -1.91
CA PHE A 73 17.82 1.76 -3.22
C PHE A 73 18.38 2.71 -4.27
N GLU A 74 19.65 2.52 -4.65
CA GLU A 74 20.34 3.36 -5.63
C GLU A 74 19.95 3.01 -7.07
N ASN A 75 19.71 1.73 -7.34
CA ASN A 75 19.44 1.20 -8.68
C ASN A 75 18.12 0.43 -8.73
N LEU A 76 17.02 1.13 -8.44
CA LEU A 76 15.68 0.57 -8.61
C LEU A 76 15.17 0.92 -10.02
N GLU A 77 15.22 -0.05 -10.94
CA GLU A 77 14.79 0.15 -12.33
C GLU A 77 13.41 0.84 -12.39
N HIS A 78 13.27 1.82 -13.28
CA HIS A 78 12.07 2.66 -13.47
C HIS A 78 11.74 3.68 -12.37
N PHE A 79 12.50 3.72 -11.27
CA PHE A 79 12.26 4.65 -10.18
C PHE A 79 13.52 5.44 -9.79
N PRO A 80 13.37 6.69 -9.32
CA PRO A 80 14.49 7.44 -8.79
C PRO A 80 15.06 6.79 -7.51
N PRO A 81 16.33 7.05 -7.18
CA PRO A 81 16.92 6.58 -5.94
C PRO A 81 16.12 7.00 -4.71
N CYS A 82 16.04 6.12 -3.71
CA CYS A 82 15.37 6.43 -2.46
C CYS A 82 16.01 5.77 -1.24
N ILE A 83 15.77 6.36 -0.08
CA ILE A 83 16.24 5.86 1.21
C ILE A 83 15.04 5.35 2.00
N LEU A 84 15.16 4.14 2.55
CA LEU A 84 14.19 3.66 3.53
C LEU A 84 14.62 4.09 4.93
N ARG A 85 13.78 4.88 5.59
CA ARG A 85 14.01 5.33 6.97
C ARG A 85 13.06 4.63 7.93
N ALA A 86 13.55 4.30 9.12
CA ALA A 86 12.73 3.83 10.23
C ALA A 86 12.53 4.94 11.25
N ALA A 87 11.30 5.07 11.74
CA ALA A 87 10.88 5.98 12.79
C ALA A 87 9.77 5.34 13.64
N LYS A 88 9.23 6.12 14.59
CA LYS A 88 8.10 5.72 15.45
C LYS A 88 7.05 6.81 15.41
N LEU A 89 5.81 6.44 15.10
CA LEU A 89 4.63 7.30 15.21
C LEU A 89 4.05 7.13 16.62
N PRO A 90 4.08 8.15 17.48
CA PRO A 90 3.45 8.08 18.80
C PRO A 90 1.95 7.86 18.69
N VAL A 91 1.41 6.95 19.51
CA VAL A 91 -0.04 6.73 19.65
C VAL A 91 -0.53 7.35 20.96
N ASN A 92 0.23 7.15 22.03
CA ASN A 92 0.04 7.74 23.36
C ASN A 92 1.42 7.85 24.04
N ASP A 93 1.48 8.22 25.32
CA ASP A 93 2.74 8.41 26.06
C ASP A 93 3.57 7.13 26.22
N ALA A 94 2.96 5.94 26.15
CA ALA A 94 3.60 4.65 26.32
C ALA A 94 3.83 3.89 25.01
N ASP A 95 3.01 4.16 23.98
CA ASP A 95 2.93 3.34 22.76
C ASP A 95 3.28 4.11 21.48
N SER A 96 3.86 3.37 20.54
CA SER A 96 4.14 3.87 19.20
C SER A 96 4.05 2.77 18.15
N ILE A 97 3.73 3.19 16.91
CA ILE A 97 3.75 2.31 15.74
C ILE A 97 5.09 2.50 15.03
N PRO A 98 5.85 1.43 14.75
CA PRO A 98 7.03 1.53 13.88
C PRO A 98 6.63 1.94 12.47
N VAL A 99 7.36 2.90 11.88
CA VAL A 99 7.08 3.43 10.54
C VAL A 99 8.31 3.29 9.67
N PHE A 100 8.12 2.75 8.47
CA PHE A 100 9.04 2.86 7.35
C PHE A 100 8.61 4.02 6.45
N ILE A 101 9.56 4.89 6.14
CA ILE A 101 9.35 6.09 5.34
C ILE A 101 10.17 5.94 4.06
N ILE A 102 9.53 6.07 2.92
CA ILE A 102 10.21 6.12 1.62
C ILE A 102 10.66 7.56 1.38
N ASP A 103 11.92 7.86 1.72
CA ASP A 103 12.51 9.16 1.46
C ASP A 103 13.03 9.22 0.02
N CYS A 104 12.20 9.80 -0.85
CA CYS A 104 12.50 10.05 -2.25
C CYS A 104 12.14 11.52 -2.56
N PRO A 105 13.08 12.46 -2.40
CA PRO A 105 12.79 13.88 -2.54
C PRO A 105 12.23 14.25 -3.92
N GLU A 106 12.71 13.61 -4.99
CA GLU A 106 12.23 13.84 -6.37
C GLU A 106 10.72 13.61 -6.51
N LEU A 107 10.18 12.60 -5.84
CA LEU A 107 8.75 12.27 -5.92
C LEU A 107 7.92 12.90 -4.80
N TYR A 108 8.49 13.19 -3.63
CA TYR A 108 7.69 13.54 -2.45
C TYR A 108 8.00 14.91 -1.84
N SER A 109 9.18 15.50 -2.08
CA SER A 109 9.60 16.75 -1.42
C SER A 109 9.10 18.00 -2.14
N ARG A 110 7.78 18.24 -2.05
CA ARG A 110 7.11 19.41 -2.64
C ARG A 110 5.93 19.88 -1.80
N GLU A 111 5.57 21.15 -1.95
CA GLU A 111 4.38 21.72 -1.34
C GLU A 111 3.09 21.16 -1.95
N GLY A 112 2.01 21.14 -1.18
CA GLY A 112 0.74 20.52 -1.54
C GLY A 112 0.44 19.27 -0.70
N GLY A 113 -0.51 18.48 -1.17
CA GLY A 113 -0.97 17.26 -0.51
C GLY A 113 -0.38 15.97 -1.09
N PRO A 114 -0.73 14.81 -0.49
CA PRO A 114 -0.34 13.49 -0.97
C PRO A 114 -0.72 13.22 -2.43
N TYR A 115 -1.84 13.76 -2.90
CA TYR A 115 -2.41 13.49 -4.24
C TYR A 115 -2.41 14.70 -5.18
N GLN A 116 -2.45 15.91 -4.62
CA GLN A 116 -2.73 17.15 -5.34
C GLN A 116 -1.75 18.27 -4.99
N ASP A 117 -1.55 19.18 -5.94
CA ASP A 117 -0.81 20.42 -5.73
C ASP A 117 -1.60 21.44 -4.89
N THR A 118 -0.99 22.60 -4.62
CA THR A 118 -1.63 23.67 -3.84
C THR A 118 -2.84 24.31 -4.53
N ALA A 119 -3.03 24.07 -5.82
CA ALA A 119 -4.20 24.48 -6.60
C ALA A 119 -5.27 23.38 -6.68
N GLY A 120 -5.08 22.24 -6.02
CA GLY A 120 -6.04 21.12 -6.01
C GLY A 120 -5.99 20.25 -7.27
N ARG A 121 -4.96 20.36 -8.11
CA ARG A 121 -4.78 19.53 -9.30
C ARG A 121 -3.99 18.29 -8.95
N ASP A 122 -4.42 17.14 -9.46
CA ASP A 122 -3.69 15.89 -9.26
C ASP A 122 -2.26 16.01 -9.78
N TRP A 123 -1.30 15.45 -9.02
CA TRP A 123 0.07 15.40 -9.48
C TRP A 123 0.17 14.58 -10.78
N PRO A 124 0.79 15.13 -11.85
CA PRO A 124 0.89 14.43 -13.14
C PRO A 124 1.74 13.14 -13.06
N ASP A 125 2.54 13.01 -12.01
CA ASP A 125 3.39 11.86 -11.73
C ASP A 125 2.87 10.98 -10.59
N ASN A 126 1.58 11.06 -10.25
CA ASN A 126 0.94 10.18 -9.25
C ASN A 126 1.17 8.68 -9.54
N ALA A 127 1.19 8.28 -10.81
CA ALA A 127 1.54 6.92 -11.19
C ALA A 127 2.93 6.51 -10.68
N ALA A 128 3.94 7.36 -10.83
CA ALA A 128 5.30 7.09 -10.34
C ALA A 128 5.37 7.15 -8.80
N ARG A 129 4.72 8.13 -8.19
CA ARG A 129 4.66 8.29 -6.72
C ARG A 129 4.12 7.06 -6.02
N PHE A 130 3.01 6.51 -6.51
CA PHE A 130 2.33 5.36 -5.90
C PHE A 130 2.82 4.02 -6.47
N GLY A 131 3.38 4.03 -7.68
CA GLY A 131 4.17 2.92 -8.20
C GLY A 131 5.39 2.62 -7.32
N LEU A 132 6.13 3.66 -6.88
CA LEU A 132 7.26 3.48 -5.96
C LEU A 132 6.78 2.93 -4.61
N LEU A 133 5.68 3.45 -4.06
CA LEU A 133 5.08 2.94 -2.82
C LEU A 133 4.77 1.43 -2.94
N GLY A 134 4.10 1.03 -4.03
CA GLY A 134 3.79 -0.36 -4.30
C GLY A 134 5.04 -1.24 -4.51
N LYS A 135 6.04 -0.74 -5.23
CA LYS A 135 7.29 -1.44 -5.51
C LYS A 135 8.08 -1.70 -4.23
N ILE A 136 8.25 -0.69 -3.37
CA ILE A 136 8.91 -0.85 -2.07
C ILE A 136 8.10 -1.77 -1.15
N GLY A 137 6.77 -1.64 -1.14
CA GLY A 137 5.89 -2.56 -0.42
C GLY A 137 6.13 -4.03 -0.79
N ALA A 138 6.27 -4.31 -2.10
CA ALA A 138 6.52 -5.65 -2.61
C ALA A 138 7.93 -6.15 -2.30
N ILE A 139 8.95 -5.29 -2.38
CA ILE A 139 10.31 -5.64 -1.95
C ILE A 139 10.32 -6.01 -0.47
N LEU A 140 9.69 -5.20 0.39
CA LEU A 140 9.63 -5.47 1.83
C LEU A 140 8.80 -6.72 2.16
N GLY A 141 7.82 -7.07 1.32
CA GLY A 141 6.98 -8.27 1.42
C GLY A 141 7.54 -9.52 0.75
N SER A 142 8.74 -9.48 0.17
CA SER A 142 9.38 -10.60 -0.52
C SER A 142 10.74 -10.94 0.09
N ASP A 143 11.37 -11.97 -0.46
CA ASP A 143 12.73 -12.38 -0.13
C ASP A 143 13.81 -11.37 -0.55
N ALA A 144 13.46 -10.40 -1.41
CA ALA A 144 14.32 -9.27 -1.76
C ALA A 144 14.39 -8.20 -0.66
N SER A 145 13.63 -8.36 0.44
CA SER A 145 13.64 -7.40 1.54
C SER A 145 15.05 -7.26 2.14
N PRO A 146 15.61 -6.04 2.21
CA PRO A 146 16.91 -5.81 2.84
C PRO A 146 16.84 -5.87 4.38
N LEU A 147 15.65 -6.10 4.94
CA LEU A 147 15.42 -6.08 6.38
C LEU A 147 15.35 -7.48 6.96
N LYS A 148 15.88 -7.65 8.18
CA LYS A 148 15.68 -8.88 8.97
C LYS A 148 14.20 -9.10 9.33
N TRP A 149 13.44 -8.02 9.46
CA TRP A 149 12.01 -8.08 9.70
C TRP A 149 11.30 -8.30 8.35
N GLN A 150 10.55 -9.39 8.24
CA GLN A 150 9.76 -9.72 7.07
C GLN A 150 8.30 -9.92 7.45
N PRO A 151 7.36 -9.20 6.82
CA PRO A 151 5.95 -9.35 7.11
C PRO A 151 5.44 -10.73 6.66
N HIS A 152 4.44 -11.24 7.37
CA HIS A 152 3.64 -12.34 6.87
C HIS A 152 2.52 -11.84 5.96
N ILE A 153 2.07 -10.60 6.16
CA ILE A 153 0.98 -9.96 5.43
C ILE A 153 1.42 -8.56 4.99
N VAL A 154 1.22 -8.23 3.72
CA VAL A 154 1.15 -6.84 3.26
C VAL A 154 -0.31 -6.42 3.19
N HIS A 155 -0.67 -5.36 3.90
CA HIS A 155 -2.02 -4.82 3.94
C HIS A 155 -2.03 -3.52 3.15
N CYS A 156 -2.60 -3.60 1.96
CA CYS A 156 -2.70 -2.53 0.98
C CYS A 156 -4.04 -1.81 1.16
N ASN A 157 -4.01 -0.49 1.23
CA ASN A 157 -5.16 0.37 1.35
C ASN A 157 -5.32 1.23 0.09
N ASP A 158 -6.43 1.06 -0.61
CA ASP A 158 -6.83 1.75 -1.85
C ASP A 158 -5.79 1.74 -2.98
N TRP A 159 -6.15 2.41 -4.08
CA TRP A 159 -5.39 2.42 -5.33
C TRP A 159 -3.91 2.82 -5.17
N GLN A 160 -3.58 3.66 -4.19
CA GLN A 160 -2.22 4.15 -3.95
C GLN A 160 -1.24 3.04 -3.58
N SER A 161 -1.73 1.96 -2.97
CA SER A 161 -0.92 0.78 -2.67
C SER A 161 -1.30 -0.44 -3.52
N GLY A 162 -2.25 -0.27 -4.44
CA GLY A 162 -2.85 -1.33 -5.26
C GLY A 162 -1.87 -2.02 -6.22
N LEU A 163 -0.70 -1.44 -6.52
CA LEU A 163 0.32 -2.15 -7.29
C LEU A 163 1.17 -3.13 -6.45
N THR A 164 1.12 -3.06 -5.12
CA THR A 164 1.91 -3.97 -4.25
C THR A 164 1.61 -5.44 -4.54
N PRO A 165 0.34 -5.91 -4.59
CA PRO A 165 0.03 -7.30 -4.88
C PRO A 165 0.49 -7.73 -6.27
N ALA A 166 0.35 -6.85 -7.27
CA ALA A 166 0.82 -7.12 -8.62
C ALA A 166 2.34 -7.29 -8.69
N TYR A 167 3.11 -6.40 -8.04
CA TYR A 167 4.56 -6.55 -7.97
C TYR A 167 4.98 -7.82 -7.22
N LEU A 168 4.30 -8.17 -6.12
CA LEU A 168 4.57 -9.43 -5.40
C LEU A 168 4.25 -10.66 -6.25
N HIS A 169 3.19 -10.61 -7.06
CA HIS A 169 2.81 -11.69 -7.96
C HIS A 169 3.89 -11.91 -9.03
N PHE A 170 4.41 -10.83 -9.63
CA PHE A 170 5.42 -10.92 -10.69
C PHE A 170 6.88 -10.95 -10.20
N HIS A 171 7.12 -10.77 -8.91
CA HIS A 171 8.44 -10.92 -8.33
C HIS A 171 8.98 -12.33 -8.59
N PRO A 172 10.24 -12.49 -9.06
CA PRO A 172 10.83 -13.82 -9.24
C PRO A 172 10.92 -14.53 -7.89
N HIS A 173 10.25 -15.67 -7.75
CA HIS A 173 10.32 -16.49 -6.53
C HIS A 173 11.05 -17.80 -6.84
N GLN A 174 12.04 -18.17 -6.01
CA GLN A 174 12.61 -19.51 -6.02
C GLN A 174 12.20 -20.25 -4.73
N PRO A 175 11.46 -21.36 -4.82
CA PRO A 175 11.19 -22.19 -3.64
C PRO A 175 12.51 -22.53 -2.92
N PRO A 176 12.59 -22.44 -1.57
CA PRO A 176 11.50 -22.32 -0.59
C PRO A 176 11.21 -20.88 -0.10
N GLN A 177 11.63 -19.84 -0.81
CA GLN A 177 11.49 -18.45 -0.36
C GLN A 177 10.01 -18.06 -0.17
N ARG A 178 9.71 -17.44 0.98
CA ARG A 178 8.34 -17.12 1.41
C ARG A 178 8.05 -15.64 1.12
N LYS A 179 7.09 -15.38 0.24
CA LYS A 179 6.46 -14.06 0.11
C LYS A 179 5.34 -13.87 1.13
N ALA A 180 5.08 -12.62 1.49
CA ALA A 180 3.92 -12.25 2.30
C ALA A 180 2.63 -12.50 1.52
N ALA A 181 1.57 -12.89 2.25
CA ALA A 181 0.21 -12.81 1.72
C ALA A 181 -0.19 -11.35 1.58
N SER A 182 -1.08 -11.05 0.65
CA SER A 182 -1.52 -9.69 0.33
C SER A 182 -3.01 -9.52 0.61
N VAL A 183 -3.35 -8.47 1.35
CA VAL A 183 -4.73 -8.05 1.62
C VAL A 183 -4.93 -6.68 0.99
N MET A 184 -5.99 -6.52 0.20
CA MET A 184 -6.40 -5.24 -0.38
C MET A 184 -7.67 -4.74 0.31
N THR A 185 -7.63 -3.55 0.89
CA THR A 185 -8.82 -2.88 1.48
C THR A 185 -9.28 -1.74 0.59
N ILE A 186 -10.56 -1.78 0.24
CA ILE A 186 -11.26 -0.71 -0.48
C ILE A 186 -11.93 0.21 0.55
N HIS A 187 -11.60 1.49 0.55
CA HIS A 187 -12.32 2.51 1.32
C HIS A 187 -13.28 3.32 0.43
N ASN A 188 -12.94 3.46 -0.86
CA ASN A 188 -13.83 4.08 -1.83
C ASN A 188 -13.52 3.61 -3.26
N LEU A 189 -14.40 2.78 -3.81
CA LEU A 189 -14.27 2.18 -5.15
C LEU A 189 -14.31 3.19 -6.30
N ALA A 190 -14.79 4.42 -6.07
CA ALA A 190 -14.79 5.48 -7.08
C ALA A 190 -13.37 5.95 -7.46
N PHE A 191 -12.39 5.79 -6.56
CA PHE A 191 -11.01 6.18 -6.80
C PHE A 191 -10.15 4.97 -7.17
N GLN A 192 -9.91 4.80 -8.46
CA GLN A 192 -9.30 3.57 -8.99
C GLN A 192 -7.82 3.71 -9.38
N GLY A 193 -7.33 4.95 -9.49
CA GLY A 193 -5.97 5.21 -9.99
C GLY A 193 -5.80 4.70 -11.41
N ASN A 194 -6.57 5.26 -12.35
CA ASN A 194 -6.54 4.90 -13.76
C ASN A 194 -5.53 5.78 -14.51
N PHE A 195 -4.61 5.14 -15.24
CA PHE A 195 -3.51 5.80 -15.94
C PHE A 195 -3.40 5.29 -17.38
N PRO A 196 -2.79 6.06 -18.30
CA PRO A 196 -2.57 5.60 -19.68
C PRO A 196 -1.76 4.29 -19.78
N PRO A 197 -1.99 3.44 -20.80
CA PRO A 197 -1.32 2.13 -20.98
C PRO A 197 0.22 2.16 -20.92
N GLU A 198 0.84 3.21 -21.44
CA GLU A 198 2.30 3.38 -21.45
C GLU A 198 2.89 3.42 -20.04
N THR A 199 2.06 3.74 -19.04
CA THR A 199 2.43 3.69 -17.62
C THR A 199 2.90 2.31 -17.18
N VAL A 200 2.40 1.22 -17.77
CA VAL A 200 2.81 -0.16 -17.46
C VAL A 200 4.33 -0.32 -17.59
N ALA A 201 4.87 0.07 -18.74
CA ALA A 201 6.30 -0.01 -19.02
C ALA A 201 7.09 1.00 -18.17
N ARG A 202 6.55 2.21 -17.96
CA ARG A 202 7.18 3.24 -17.12
C ARG A 202 7.31 2.84 -15.65
N LEU A 203 6.53 1.87 -15.18
CA LEU A 203 6.57 1.38 -13.80
C LEU A 203 7.26 0.01 -13.68
N GLY A 204 7.84 -0.51 -14.77
CA GLY A 204 8.50 -1.83 -14.76
C GLY A 204 7.57 -3.00 -14.50
N LEU A 205 6.26 -2.83 -14.78
CA LEU A 205 5.34 -3.96 -14.79
C LEU A 205 5.52 -4.74 -16.09
N PRO A 206 5.49 -6.08 -16.06
CA PRO A 206 5.63 -6.87 -17.27
C PRO A 206 4.41 -6.66 -18.17
N ALA A 207 4.58 -6.60 -19.49
CA ALA A 207 3.48 -6.35 -20.44
C ALA A 207 2.26 -7.27 -20.22
N ARG A 208 2.49 -8.54 -19.82
CA ARG A 208 1.43 -9.49 -19.48
C ARG A 208 0.54 -9.08 -18.32
N SER A 209 0.95 -8.14 -17.46
CA SER A 209 0.09 -7.62 -16.39
C SER A 209 -1.06 -6.78 -16.92
N PHE A 210 -0.91 -6.20 -18.12
CA PHE A 210 -1.89 -5.35 -18.78
C PHE A 210 -2.81 -6.18 -19.67
N ASN A 211 -3.75 -6.86 -19.03
CA ASN A 211 -4.77 -7.64 -19.70
C ASN A 211 -6.07 -7.63 -18.86
N MET A 212 -7.20 -8.06 -19.45
CA MET A 212 -8.51 -8.04 -18.78
C MET A 212 -8.55 -8.87 -17.49
N HIS A 213 -7.81 -9.98 -17.45
CA HIS A 213 -7.52 -10.83 -16.29
C HIS A 213 -6.22 -10.36 -15.63
N GLY A 214 -6.20 -9.07 -15.27
CA GLY A 214 -5.03 -8.36 -14.80
C GLY A 214 -5.36 -6.91 -14.47
N ALA A 215 -4.42 -6.01 -14.77
CA ALA A 215 -4.48 -4.61 -14.36
C ALA A 215 -5.16 -3.67 -15.38
N GLU A 216 -5.53 -4.15 -16.57
CA GLU A 216 -6.18 -3.33 -17.60
C GLU A 216 -7.64 -3.05 -17.23
N PHE A 217 -8.11 -1.82 -17.37
CA PHE A 217 -9.48 -1.41 -17.10
C PHE A 217 -9.93 -0.35 -18.12
N HIS A 218 -10.80 -0.75 -19.05
CA HIS A 218 -11.32 0.11 -20.14
C HIS A 218 -10.23 0.85 -20.92
N GLY A 219 -9.18 0.14 -21.30
CA GLY A 219 -8.03 0.66 -22.04
C GLY A 219 -7.03 1.43 -21.18
N GLN A 220 -7.15 1.41 -19.85
CA GLN A 220 -6.25 2.10 -18.92
C GLN A 220 -5.61 1.13 -17.92
N LEU A 221 -4.47 1.48 -17.35
CA LEU A 221 -3.90 0.78 -16.21
C LEU A 221 -4.61 1.24 -14.94
N SER A 222 -5.33 0.34 -14.27
CA SER A 222 -5.97 0.63 -12.97
C SER A 222 -5.18 0.04 -11.82
N PHE A 223 -4.68 0.88 -10.93
CA PHE A 223 -3.93 0.42 -9.76
C PHE A 223 -4.83 -0.34 -8.78
N LEU A 224 -6.08 0.14 -8.58
CA LEU A 224 -7.04 -0.55 -7.74
C LEU A 224 -7.40 -1.92 -8.34
N LYS A 225 -7.71 -2.00 -9.64
CA LYS A 225 -8.00 -3.29 -10.29
C LYS A 225 -6.84 -4.27 -10.14
N ALA A 226 -5.61 -3.81 -10.34
CA ALA A 226 -4.42 -4.63 -10.12
C ALA A 226 -4.37 -5.19 -8.69
N GLY A 227 -4.63 -4.33 -7.69
CA GLY A 227 -4.67 -4.74 -6.29
C GLY A 227 -5.74 -5.77 -6.00
N LEU A 228 -6.94 -5.58 -6.56
CA LEU A 228 -8.05 -6.52 -6.40
C LEU A 228 -7.78 -7.87 -7.09
N TYR A 229 -7.25 -7.85 -8.30
CA TYR A 229 -7.03 -9.06 -9.09
C TYR A 229 -5.89 -9.93 -8.53
N TYR A 230 -4.80 -9.30 -8.07
CA TYR A 230 -3.60 -10.03 -7.64
C TYR A 230 -3.51 -10.26 -6.12
N ALA A 231 -4.41 -9.68 -5.32
CA ALA A 231 -4.41 -9.90 -3.87
C ALA A 231 -4.89 -11.30 -3.48
N ASP A 232 -4.35 -11.82 -2.38
CA ASP A 232 -4.80 -13.09 -1.80
C ASP A 232 -6.16 -12.93 -1.08
N HIS A 233 -6.46 -11.71 -0.60
CA HIS A 233 -7.76 -11.40 -0.01
C HIS A 233 -8.17 -9.94 -0.22
N ILE A 234 -9.47 -9.71 -0.36
CA ILE A 234 -10.07 -8.39 -0.50
C ILE A 234 -10.96 -8.12 0.72
N THR A 235 -10.88 -6.92 1.26
CA THR A 235 -11.70 -6.44 2.38
C THR A 235 -12.24 -5.06 2.07
N THR A 236 -13.23 -4.62 2.85
CA THR A 236 -13.74 -3.25 2.74
C THR A 236 -14.35 -2.79 4.06
N VAL A 237 -14.75 -1.52 4.13
CA VAL A 237 -15.06 -0.80 5.36
C VAL A 237 -16.34 -1.24 6.07
N SER A 238 -17.24 -1.98 5.40
CA SER A 238 -18.41 -2.58 6.04
C SER A 238 -19.00 -3.75 5.25
N PRO A 239 -19.76 -4.66 5.91
CA PRO A 239 -20.50 -5.71 5.22
C PRO A 239 -21.56 -5.18 4.24
N ASN A 240 -22.18 -4.03 4.52
CA ASN A 240 -23.15 -3.43 3.60
C ASN A 240 -22.43 -2.94 2.34
N TYR A 241 -21.36 -2.16 2.53
CA TYR A 241 -20.60 -1.63 1.41
C TYR A 241 -20.02 -2.75 0.54
N ALA A 242 -19.56 -3.86 1.14
CA ALA A 242 -19.12 -5.06 0.42
C ALA A 242 -20.18 -5.61 -0.54
N ARG A 243 -21.46 -5.60 -0.15
CA ARG A 243 -22.56 -6.04 -1.02
C ARG A 243 -22.94 -4.99 -2.05
N GLU A 244 -22.91 -3.73 -1.68
CA GLU A 244 -23.25 -2.60 -2.55
C GLU A 244 -22.31 -2.53 -3.77
N ILE A 245 -21.00 -2.66 -3.54
CA ILE A 245 -19.99 -2.56 -4.61
C ILE A 245 -19.97 -3.75 -5.59
N GLN A 246 -20.70 -4.82 -5.29
CA GLN A 246 -20.90 -5.96 -6.20
C GLN A 246 -22.06 -5.73 -7.18
N SER A 247 -22.75 -4.58 -7.09
CA SER A 247 -23.83 -4.20 -8.02
C SER A 247 -23.37 -3.14 -9.01
N GLU A 248 -23.96 -3.07 -10.20
CA GLU A 248 -23.58 -2.09 -11.23
C GLU A 248 -23.61 -0.62 -10.76
N PRO A 249 -24.64 -0.15 -10.01
CA PRO A 249 -24.73 1.27 -9.63
C PRO A 249 -23.59 1.75 -8.74
N LEU A 250 -23.01 0.85 -7.92
CA LEU A 250 -21.99 1.20 -6.91
C LEU A 250 -20.67 0.45 -7.11
N GLY A 251 -20.58 -0.41 -8.13
CA GLY A 251 -19.38 -1.18 -8.46
C GLY A 251 -18.39 -0.46 -9.35
N PHE A 252 -18.75 0.69 -9.92
CA PHE A 252 -17.87 1.54 -10.74
C PHE A 252 -17.12 0.77 -11.84
N GLY A 253 -17.77 -0.24 -12.45
CA GLY A 253 -17.20 -1.11 -13.49
C GLY A 253 -16.37 -2.29 -12.97
N LEU A 254 -16.13 -2.37 -11.66
CA LEU A 254 -15.37 -3.45 -11.00
C LEU A 254 -16.28 -4.55 -10.42
N GLN A 255 -17.61 -4.41 -10.48
CA GLN A 255 -18.55 -5.40 -9.95
C GLN A 255 -18.38 -6.81 -10.53
N GLY A 256 -17.94 -6.94 -11.79
CA GLY A 256 -17.70 -8.25 -12.41
C GLY A 256 -16.41 -8.94 -11.92
N LEU A 257 -15.55 -8.21 -11.19
CA LEU A 257 -14.35 -8.74 -10.55
C LEU A 257 -14.58 -9.13 -9.08
N LEU A 258 -15.55 -8.49 -8.41
CA LEU A 258 -15.78 -8.54 -6.95
C LEU A 258 -16.75 -9.64 -6.51
#